data_AF-A0A151XBF0-F1
#
_entry.id   AF-A0A151XBF0-F1
#
_cell.length_a   1.000
_cell.length_b   1.000
_cell.length_c   1.000
_cell.angle_alpha   90.00
_cell.angle_beta   90.00
_cell.angle_gamma   90.00
#
_symmetry.space_group_name_H-M   'P 1'
#
loop_
_entity.id
_entity.type
_entity.pdbx_description
1 polymer ?
#
loop_
_entity_poly.entity_id
_entity_poly.type
_entity_poly.pdbx_seq_one_letter_code
_entity_poly.pdbx_strand_id
1 'polypeptide(L)'
;MSRKVRVDEPRGGSKARSSVALRTCDADLTARRRAAVLATHTDAHIRLGDSAGGSGDGGRGGGDSGCIVVVAGGGGGITMNARTQLFELSMEGRQVDEAVASIFHSVLFHRSLGKFKYKQEGSYSVGTVGYQDVDCDFIDFTYVCCSSVHLDQTLKREISGFSEALRSTDSPGSGQISLEFFQRKKSRWPFQPECIPWEVWTVRLELIKLATEHERQICREKVGDLLTDKILYITEVMNRHDYIPKVPSQAELDLIFDTSYPDIQPYLFKLSFTTSSPSTTTMGNTMKKLIRETLSI
;
A
#
# COMPACT_ATOMS: atom_id res chain seq x y z
N MET A 1 -33.01 -42.95 57.77
CA MET A 1 -31.63 -42.78 57.25
C MET A 1 -31.73 -42.11 55.88
N SER A 2 -31.52 -40.79 55.82
CA SER A 2 -31.60 -40.02 54.58
C SER A 2 -30.23 -39.96 53.92
N ARG A 3 -30.11 -40.37 52.65
CA ARG A 3 -28.92 -40.10 51.83
C ARG A 3 -29.28 -39.19 50.67
N LYS A 4 -28.55 -38.09 50.61
CA LYS A 4 -28.64 -36.94 49.71
C LYS A 4 -28.00 -37.30 48.37
N VAL A 5 -28.73 -37.12 47.27
CA VAL A 5 -28.19 -37.18 45.90
C VAL A 5 -27.41 -35.88 45.65
N ARG A 6 -26.15 -36.01 45.24
CA ARG A 6 -25.30 -34.90 44.81
C ARG A 6 -25.37 -34.84 43.29
N VAL A 7 -25.81 -33.71 42.75
CA VAL A 7 -25.75 -33.40 41.32
C VAL A 7 -24.37 -32.80 41.07
N ASP A 8 -23.55 -33.48 40.26
CA ASP A 8 -22.30 -32.92 39.73
C ASP A 8 -22.62 -32.01 38.54
N GLU A 9 -22.11 -30.78 38.62
CA GLU A 9 -22.20 -29.77 37.57
C GLU A 9 -20.87 -29.76 36.77
N PRO A 10 -20.87 -29.81 35.43
CA PRO A 10 -19.63 -29.87 34.67
C PRO A 10 -19.01 -28.47 34.51
N ARG A 11 -17.91 -28.21 35.23
CA ARG A 11 -17.02 -27.08 34.96
C ARG A 11 -16.19 -27.34 33.70
N GLY A 12 -16.68 -26.90 32.54
CA GLY A 12 -15.93 -27.04 31.29
C GLY A 12 -16.31 -26.12 30.11
N GLY A 13 -17.20 -25.14 30.29
CA GLY A 13 -17.82 -24.42 29.16
C GLY A 13 -17.29 -23.01 28.80
N SER A 14 -16.44 -22.41 29.64
CA SER A 14 -16.18 -20.95 29.52
C SER A 14 -15.01 -20.59 28.58
N LYS A 15 -13.91 -21.36 28.56
CA LYS A 15 -12.74 -21.06 27.71
C LYS A 15 -12.98 -21.28 26.21
N ALA A 16 -13.70 -22.33 25.83
CA ALA A 16 -13.96 -22.66 24.43
C ALA A 16 -14.95 -21.69 23.76
N ARG A 17 -15.94 -21.18 24.52
CA ARG A 17 -16.88 -20.17 23.99
C ARG A 17 -16.21 -18.81 23.79
N SER A 18 -15.29 -18.43 24.69
CA SER A 18 -14.56 -17.16 24.58
C SER A 18 -13.59 -17.17 23.39
N SER A 19 -12.90 -18.27 23.11
CA SER A 19 -11.96 -18.34 21.98
C SER A 19 -12.66 -18.37 20.62
N VAL A 20 -13.82 -19.02 20.52
CA VAL A 20 -14.63 -19.03 19.29
C VAL A 20 -15.21 -17.64 19.02
N ALA A 21 -15.73 -16.95 20.05
CA ALA A 21 -16.26 -15.60 19.91
C ALA A 21 -15.20 -14.59 19.46
N LEU A 22 -13.99 -14.62 20.05
CA LEU A 22 -12.87 -13.77 19.65
C LEU A 22 -12.49 -14.01 18.19
N ARG A 23 -12.32 -15.28 17.78
CA ARG A 23 -12.01 -15.63 16.38
C ARG A 23 -13.07 -15.17 15.39
N THR A 24 -14.34 -15.20 15.76
CA THR A 24 -15.42 -14.69 14.89
C THR A 24 -15.43 -13.17 14.79
N CYS A 25 -15.08 -12.45 15.86
CA CYS A 25 -14.92 -11.00 15.83
C CYS A 25 -13.74 -10.58 14.96
N ASP A 26 -12.61 -11.29 15.05
CA ASP A 26 -11.42 -11.02 14.23
C ASP A 26 -11.68 -11.28 12.74
N ALA A 27 -12.37 -12.37 12.41
CA ALA A 27 -12.76 -12.68 11.04
C ALA A 27 -13.73 -11.63 10.46
N ASP A 28 -14.67 -11.13 11.27
CA ASP A 28 -15.59 -10.05 10.87
C ASP A 28 -14.83 -8.74 10.65
N LEU A 29 -13.87 -8.40 11.52
CA LEU A 29 -13.02 -7.22 11.35
C LEU A 29 -12.17 -7.32 10.08
N THR A 30 -11.54 -8.47 9.82
CA THR A 30 -10.81 -8.72 8.56
C THR A 30 -11.73 -8.56 7.35
N ALA A 31 -12.92 -9.16 7.38
CA ALA A 31 -13.88 -9.05 6.29
C ALA A 31 -14.33 -7.61 6.05
N ARG A 32 -14.59 -6.83 7.11
CA ARG A 32 -14.95 -5.41 7.02
C ARG A 32 -13.82 -4.55 6.45
N ARG A 33 -12.58 -4.76 6.90
CA ARG A 33 -11.39 -4.06 6.37
C ARG A 33 -11.22 -4.33 4.87
N ARG A 34 -11.29 -5.61 4.48
CA ARG A 34 -11.25 -6.01 3.07
C ARG A 34 -12.36 -5.35 2.28
N ALA A 35 -13.60 -5.40 2.77
CA ALA A 35 -14.74 -4.77 2.11
C ALA A 35 -14.55 -3.26 1.94
N ALA A 36 -14.02 -2.56 2.96
CA ALA A 36 -13.72 -1.14 2.87
C ALA A 36 -12.68 -0.84 1.77
N VAL A 37 -11.55 -1.54 1.76
CA VAL A 37 -10.49 -1.36 0.76
C VAL A 37 -10.98 -1.64 -0.66
N LEU A 38 -11.77 -2.69 -0.85
CA LEU A 38 -12.33 -3.04 -2.17
C LEU A 38 -13.39 -2.03 -2.63
N ALA A 39 -14.25 -1.56 -1.73
CA ALA A 39 -15.27 -0.57 -2.05
C ALA A 39 -14.64 0.75 -2.51
N THR A 40 -13.65 1.26 -1.75
CA THR A 40 -12.98 2.52 -2.08
C THR A 40 -12.12 2.43 -3.34
N HIS A 41 -11.53 1.26 -3.63
CA HIS A 41 -10.86 1.01 -4.90
C HIS A 41 -11.81 1.12 -6.09
N THR A 42 -12.97 0.47 -6.00
CA THR A 42 -13.98 0.46 -7.07
C THR A 42 -14.49 1.88 -7.35
N ASP A 43 -14.78 2.65 -6.30
CA ASP A 43 -15.22 4.05 -6.43
C ASP A 43 -14.16 4.95 -7.09
N ALA A 44 -12.88 4.76 -6.75
CA ALA A 44 -11.78 5.50 -7.36
C ALA A 44 -11.65 5.22 -8.86
N HIS A 45 -11.88 3.98 -9.30
CA HIS A 45 -11.89 3.59 -10.71
C HIS A 45 -13.05 4.22 -11.49
N ILE A 46 -14.25 4.28 -10.89
CA ILE A 46 -15.41 4.94 -11.51
C ILE A 46 -15.11 6.43 -11.75
N ARG A 47 -14.53 7.13 -10.75
CA ARG A 47 -14.17 8.56 -10.85
C ARG A 47 -13.12 8.85 -11.93
N LEU A 48 -12.18 7.91 -12.15
CA LEU A 48 -11.22 8.00 -13.26
C LEU A 48 -11.91 7.92 -14.63
N GLY A 49 -12.99 7.13 -14.74
CA GLY A 49 -13.84 7.07 -15.94
C GLY A 49 -14.62 8.36 -16.19
N ASP A 50 -15.25 8.92 -15.15
CA ASP A 50 -16.09 10.13 -15.27
C ASP A 50 -15.28 11.40 -15.58
N SER A 51 -14.05 11.52 -15.05
CA SER A 51 -13.18 12.68 -15.30
C SER A 51 -12.68 12.78 -16.76
N ALA A 52 -12.86 11.72 -17.54
CA ALA A 52 -12.56 11.66 -18.96
C ALA A 52 -13.81 11.90 -19.85
N GLY A 53 -15.01 11.81 -19.28
CA GLY A 53 -16.29 12.04 -19.95
C GLY A 53 -16.71 13.51 -19.94
N GLY A 54 -16.10 14.32 -20.81
CA GLY A 54 -16.71 15.60 -21.20
C GLY A 54 -18.02 15.34 -21.95
N SER A 55 -19.10 15.93 -21.45
CA SER A 55 -20.51 15.79 -21.87
C SER A 55 -20.75 15.34 -23.32
N GLY A 56 -21.30 14.13 -23.48
CA GLY A 56 -21.89 13.61 -24.71
C GLY A 56 -23.13 12.78 -24.35
N ASP A 57 -24.24 13.07 -25.03
CA ASP A 57 -25.62 12.69 -24.75
C ASP A 57 -25.90 11.16 -24.73
N GLY A 58 -27.01 10.80 -24.10
CA GLY A 58 -27.32 9.48 -23.54
C GLY A 58 -27.49 8.31 -24.51
N GLY A 59 -27.22 7.11 -23.97
CA GLY A 59 -27.52 5.83 -24.61
C GLY A 59 -27.48 4.69 -23.60
N ARG A 60 -28.66 4.24 -23.14
CA ARG A 60 -28.81 3.03 -22.30
C ARG A 60 -28.50 1.78 -23.13
N GLY A 61 -27.69 0.87 -22.59
CA GLY A 61 -27.46 -0.47 -23.13
C GLY A 61 -26.88 -1.40 -22.06
N GLY A 62 -27.48 -2.60 -21.92
CA GLY A 62 -27.29 -3.55 -20.81
C GLY A 62 -25.93 -4.26 -20.77
N GLY A 63 -25.68 -4.89 -19.61
CA GLY A 63 -24.37 -5.42 -19.21
C GLY A 63 -23.94 -6.71 -19.87
N ASP A 64 -22.62 -6.91 -19.91
CA ASP A 64 -21.93 -8.02 -19.23
C ASP A 64 -20.41 -7.74 -19.25
N SER A 65 -19.68 -8.22 -18.23
CA SER A 65 -18.20 -8.16 -18.06
C SER A 65 -17.55 -6.77 -17.93
N GLY A 66 -17.13 -6.44 -16.69
CA GLY A 66 -16.64 -5.13 -16.23
C GLY A 66 -15.33 -4.59 -16.82
N CYS A 67 -15.31 -4.31 -18.13
CA CYS A 67 -14.30 -3.48 -18.78
C CYS A 67 -14.89 -2.09 -19.01
N ILE A 68 -14.43 -1.08 -18.27
CA ILE A 68 -14.79 0.32 -18.53
C ILE A 68 -14.01 0.77 -19.77
N VAL A 69 -14.74 1.25 -20.79
CA VAL A 69 -14.18 1.89 -21.98
C VAL A 69 -14.15 3.39 -21.72
N VAL A 70 -12.98 4.00 -21.81
CA VAL A 70 -12.80 5.43 -21.53
C VAL A 70 -12.12 6.11 -22.72
N VAL A 71 -12.51 7.34 -23.01
CA VAL A 71 -11.99 8.16 -24.11
C VAL A 71 -10.92 9.12 -23.56
N ALA A 72 -9.70 9.08 -24.09
CA ALA A 72 -8.60 9.91 -23.57
C ALA A 72 -8.75 11.38 -23.99
N GLY A 73 -8.97 12.28 -23.02
CA GLY A 73 -8.93 13.73 -23.19
C GLY A 73 -7.57 14.31 -22.79
N GLY A 74 -6.86 14.94 -23.73
CA GLY A 74 -5.55 15.54 -23.50
C GLY A 74 -5.58 16.92 -22.82
N GLY A 75 -4.62 17.16 -21.91
CA GLY A 75 -4.10 18.51 -21.63
C GLY A 75 -4.19 19.03 -20.18
N GLY A 76 -3.13 19.74 -19.78
CA GLY A 76 -3.13 20.73 -18.69
C GLY A 76 -2.12 20.45 -17.56
N GLY A 77 -0.89 20.94 -17.70
CA GLY A 77 0.14 20.87 -16.65
C GLY A 77 -0.13 21.89 -15.53
N ILE A 78 -0.44 21.39 -14.34
CA ILE A 78 -0.54 22.16 -13.10
C ILE A 78 0.74 21.89 -12.31
N THR A 79 1.42 22.94 -11.83
CA THR A 79 2.50 22.82 -10.85
C THR A 79 1.89 22.37 -9.52
N MET A 80 2.24 21.17 -9.06
CA MET A 80 1.59 20.57 -7.89
C MET A 80 2.51 20.50 -6.68
N ASN A 81 1.97 20.93 -5.54
CA ASN A 81 2.51 20.54 -4.25
C ASN A 81 2.14 19.06 -4.02
N ALA A 82 3.13 18.20 -3.86
CA ALA A 82 2.89 16.80 -3.54
C ALA A 82 2.12 16.69 -2.21
N ARG A 83 1.08 15.86 -2.18
CA ARG A 83 0.42 15.52 -0.91
C ARG A 83 1.32 14.62 -0.08
N THR A 84 1.29 14.77 1.24
CA THR A 84 2.08 13.94 2.14
C THR A 84 1.22 13.41 3.27
N GLN A 85 1.37 12.12 3.55
CA GLN A 85 0.79 11.43 4.69
C GLN A 85 1.93 10.87 5.55
N LEU A 86 1.83 11.02 6.87
CA LEU A 86 2.83 10.56 7.83
C LEU A 86 2.18 9.64 8.86
N PHE A 87 2.72 8.43 8.99
CA PHE A 87 2.39 7.51 10.07
C PHE A 87 3.58 7.34 10.99
N GLU A 88 3.35 7.51 12.29
CA GLU A 88 4.35 7.29 13.33
C GLU A 88 3.96 6.03 14.10
N LEU A 89 4.85 5.05 14.16
CA LEU A 89 4.59 3.74 14.73
C LEU A 89 5.76 3.32 15.63
N SER A 90 5.45 2.56 16.69
CA SER A 90 6.45 1.93 17.55
C SER A 90 6.14 0.44 17.69
N MET A 91 7.12 -0.44 17.42
CA MET A 91 6.89 -1.89 17.36
C MET A 91 8.17 -2.72 17.56
N GLU A 92 8.03 -4.02 17.76
CA GLU A 92 9.18 -4.94 17.84
C GLU A 92 9.79 -5.14 16.45
N GLY A 93 11.12 -5.30 16.38
CA GLY A 93 11.85 -5.37 15.10
C GLY A 93 11.37 -6.44 14.11
N ARG A 94 10.81 -7.57 14.59
CA ARG A 94 10.27 -8.63 13.72
C ARG A 94 8.95 -8.26 13.04
N GLN A 95 8.24 -7.24 13.53
CA GLN A 95 6.95 -6.79 13.00
C GLN A 95 7.09 -5.77 11.87
N VAL A 96 8.29 -5.20 11.68
CA VAL A 96 8.54 -4.08 10.76
C VAL A 96 8.16 -4.43 9.32
N ASP A 97 8.63 -5.57 8.82
CA ASP A 97 8.39 -5.99 7.44
C ASP A 97 6.88 -6.08 7.15
N GLU A 98 6.11 -6.72 8.03
CA GLU A 98 4.67 -6.92 7.91
C GLU A 98 3.87 -5.62 8.06
N ALA A 99 4.24 -4.79 9.03
CA ALA A 99 3.56 -3.52 9.26
C ALA A 99 3.72 -2.58 8.07
N VAL A 100 4.94 -2.41 7.56
CA VAL A 100 5.19 -1.56 6.39
C VAL A 100 4.55 -2.14 5.13
N ALA A 101 4.64 -3.47 4.93
CA ALA A 101 4.00 -4.14 3.80
C ALA A 101 2.48 -3.92 3.81
N SER A 102 1.83 -4.07 4.96
CA SER A 102 0.37 -3.87 5.07
C SER A 102 -0.08 -2.47 4.65
N ILE A 103 0.68 -1.44 5.04
CA ILE A 103 0.40 -0.04 4.71
C ILE A 103 0.66 0.21 3.22
N PHE A 104 1.84 -0.14 2.71
CA PHE A 104 2.21 0.17 1.32
C PHE A 104 1.44 -0.65 0.31
N HIS A 105 1.12 -1.91 0.59
CA HIS A 105 0.24 -2.68 -0.27
C HIS A 105 -1.17 -2.11 -0.30
N SER A 106 -1.71 -1.65 0.83
CA SER A 106 -3.03 -1.01 0.86
C SER A 106 -3.05 0.29 0.05
N VAL A 107 -2.01 1.12 0.14
CA VAL A 107 -1.87 2.32 -0.69
C VAL A 107 -1.73 1.95 -2.17
N LEU A 108 -0.83 1.02 -2.50
CA LEU A 108 -0.61 0.58 -3.88
C LEU A 108 -1.82 -0.08 -4.50
N PHE A 109 -2.67 -0.75 -3.72
CA PHE A 109 -3.93 -1.28 -4.20
C PHE A 109 -4.78 -0.17 -4.82
N HIS A 110 -4.96 0.95 -4.11
CA HIS A 110 -5.66 2.15 -4.58
C HIS A 110 -4.93 2.96 -5.66
N ARG A 111 -3.66 2.64 -5.91
CA ARG A 111 -2.80 3.32 -6.88
C ARG A 111 -2.35 2.39 -8.01
N SER A 112 -3.02 1.25 -8.14
CA SER A 112 -2.84 0.29 -9.22
C SER A 112 -4.13 0.10 -9.99
N LEU A 113 -3.99 0.11 -11.31
CA LEU A 113 -5.06 -0.18 -12.25
C LEU A 113 -4.77 -1.52 -12.93
N GLY A 114 -5.76 -2.09 -13.62
CA GLY A 114 -5.46 -3.18 -14.54
C GLY A 114 -4.78 -2.65 -15.80
N LYS A 115 -4.24 -3.56 -16.61
CA LYS A 115 -3.52 -3.19 -17.84
C LYS A 115 -4.41 -2.40 -18.80
N PHE A 116 -3.87 -1.31 -19.33
CA PHE A 116 -4.53 -0.54 -20.38
C PHE A 116 -4.43 -1.26 -21.73
N LYS A 117 -5.53 -1.29 -22.48
CA LYS A 117 -5.59 -1.75 -23.87
C LYS A 117 -6.14 -0.63 -24.75
N TYR A 118 -5.24 0.08 -25.42
CA TYR A 118 -5.60 1.17 -26.33
C TYR A 118 -6.08 0.62 -27.68
N LYS A 119 -7.09 1.29 -28.25
CA LYS A 119 -7.61 1.05 -29.60
C LYS A 119 -7.14 2.16 -30.53
N GLN A 120 -7.14 1.90 -31.84
CA GLN A 120 -6.66 2.84 -32.86
C GLN A 120 -7.43 4.18 -32.87
N GLU A 121 -8.67 4.19 -32.36
CA GLU A 121 -9.56 5.35 -32.31
C GLU A 121 -9.31 6.26 -31.08
N GLY A 122 -8.26 6.00 -30.29
CA GLY A 122 -7.93 6.79 -29.09
C GLY A 122 -8.73 6.41 -27.84
N SER A 123 -9.67 5.47 -27.94
CA SER A 123 -10.32 4.84 -26.78
C SER A 123 -9.43 3.77 -26.14
N TYR A 124 -9.65 3.48 -24.87
CA TYR A 124 -8.96 2.39 -24.16
C TYR A 124 -9.92 1.61 -23.27
N SER A 125 -9.56 0.36 -22.96
CA SER A 125 -10.14 -0.38 -21.83
C SER A 125 -9.09 -0.61 -20.75
N VAL A 126 -9.56 -0.72 -19.51
CA VAL A 126 -8.72 -1.03 -18.33
C VAL A 126 -9.11 -2.41 -17.83
N GLY A 127 -8.11 -3.28 -17.63
CA GLY A 127 -8.34 -4.59 -17.02
C GLY A 127 -8.73 -4.49 -15.54
N THR A 128 -9.05 -5.64 -14.94
CA THR A 128 -9.30 -5.75 -13.50
C THR A 128 -8.00 -5.97 -12.73
N VAL A 129 -7.92 -5.45 -11.50
CA VAL A 129 -6.84 -5.74 -10.55
C VAL A 129 -7.27 -6.93 -9.68
N GLY A 130 -6.53 -8.04 -9.76
CA GLY A 130 -6.71 -9.15 -8.82
C GLY A 130 -6.25 -8.77 -7.41
N TYR A 131 -6.81 -9.40 -6.39
CA TYR A 131 -6.42 -9.18 -4.99
C TYR A 131 -6.32 -10.49 -4.21
N GLN A 132 -5.54 -10.46 -3.13
CA GLN A 132 -5.40 -11.56 -2.18
C GLN A 132 -5.29 -11.03 -0.75
N ASP A 133 -5.74 -11.85 0.20
CA ASP A 133 -5.52 -11.63 1.63
C ASP A 133 -4.14 -12.20 2.01
N VAL A 134 -3.41 -11.48 2.86
CA VAL A 134 -2.11 -11.88 3.39
C VAL A 134 -2.16 -11.81 4.91
N ASP A 135 -1.99 -12.96 5.56
CA ASP A 135 -1.91 -13.09 7.01
C ASP A 135 -0.50 -12.74 7.48
N CYS A 136 -0.41 -11.98 8.57
CA CYS A 136 0.84 -11.67 9.25
C CYS A 136 1.18 -12.77 10.27
N ASP A 137 2.45 -13.14 10.35
CA ASP A 137 2.98 -14.11 11.32
C ASP A 137 3.27 -13.42 12.67
N PHE A 138 3.82 -12.20 12.65
CA PHE A 138 4.26 -11.48 13.84
C PHE A 138 3.28 -10.41 14.32
N ILE A 139 2.15 -10.23 13.65
CA ILE A 139 1.10 -9.29 14.02
C ILE A 139 -0.24 -10.03 13.88
N ASP A 140 -1.17 -9.81 14.81
CA ASP A 140 -2.53 -10.37 14.68
C ASP A 140 -3.33 -9.52 13.67
N PHE A 141 -2.97 -9.64 12.39
CA PHE A 141 -3.46 -8.80 11.31
C PHE A 141 -3.47 -9.54 9.97
N THR A 142 -4.40 -9.17 9.10
CA THR A 142 -4.51 -9.63 7.71
C THR A 142 -4.74 -8.42 6.83
N TYR A 143 -3.97 -8.27 5.75
CA TYR A 143 -4.11 -7.15 4.80
C TYR A 143 -4.41 -7.63 3.39
N VAL A 144 -4.97 -6.73 2.57
CA VAL A 144 -5.26 -6.98 1.15
C VAL A 144 -4.13 -6.39 0.31
N CYS A 145 -3.68 -7.12 -0.71
CA CYS A 145 -2.76 -6.60 -1.71
C CYS A 145 -3.18 -6.98 -3.13
N CYS A 146 -2.62 -6.30 -4.13
CA CYS A 146 -2.73 -6.73 -5.52
C CYS A 146 -2.16 -8.14 -5.68
N SER A 147 -2.83 -9.01 -6.43
CA SER A 147 -2.33 -10.33 -6.83
C SER A 147 -1.20 -10.22 -7.87
N SER A 148 -0.11 -9.54 -7.51
CA SER A 148 1.05 -9.31 -8.36
C SER A 148 2.35 -9.70 -7.66
N VAL A 149 2.93 -10.81 -8.10
CA VAL A 149 4.19 -11.35 -7.56
C VAL A 149 5.34 -10.37 -7.78
N HIS A 150 5.37 -9.67 -8.92
CA HIS A 150 6.43 -8.71 -9.22
C HIS A 150 6.35 -7.45 -8.34
N LEU A 151 5.13 -6.97 -8.05
CA LEU A 151 4.95 -5.83 -7.14
C LEU A 151 5.31 -6.21 -5.71
N ASP A 152 4.87 -7.39 -5.26
CA ASP A 152 5.21 -7.96 -3.96
C ASP A 152 6.72 -8.12 -3.77
N GLN A 153 7.43 -8.68 -4.74
CA GLN A 153 8.89 -8.80 -4.72
C GLN A 153 9.59 -7.43 -4.66
N THR A 154 9.05 -6.44 -5.37
CA THR A 154 9.59 -5.08 -5.35
C THR A 154 9.45 -4.46 -3.96
N LEU A 155 8.26 -4.52 -3.35
CA LEU A 155 8.06 -4.01 -2.00
C LEU A 155 8.90 -4.78 -0.98
N LYS A 156 8.87 -6.11 -0.99
CA LYS A 156 9.63 -6.94 -0.05
C LYS A 156 11.11 -6.60 -0.05
N ARG A 157 11.73 -6.44 -1.23
CA ARG A 157 13.16 -6.08 -1.33
C ARG A 157 13.47 -4.75 -0.63
N GLU A 158 12.69 -3.71 -0.91
CA GLU A 158 12.94 -2.37 -0.35
C GLU A 158 12.61 -2.32 1.15
N ILE A 159 11.52 -2.97 1.56
CA ILE A 159 11.08 -3.04 2.96
C ILE A 159 12.09 -3.83 3.80
N SER A 160 12.54 -5.00 3.34
CA SER A 160 13.52 -5.78 4.08
C SER A 160 14.87 -5.09 4.17
N GLY A 161 15.29 -4.38 3.11
CA GLY A 161 16.49 -3.53 3.18
C GLY A 161 16.39 -2.43 4.25
N PHE A 162 15.24 -1.77 4.37
CA PHE A 162 14.97 -0.82 5.44
C PHE A 162 14.95 -1.49 6.82
N SER A 163 14.27 -2.62 6.93
CA SER A 163 14.08 -3.38 8.15
C SER A 163 15.42 -3.89 8.73
N GLU A 164 16.29 -4.40 7.86
CA GLU A 164 17.67 -4.77 8.20
C GLU A 164 18.49 -3.56 8.66
N ALA A 165 18.45 -2.45 7.91
CA ALA A 165 19.16 -1.23 8.30
C ALA A 165 18.69 -0.70 9.66
N LEU A 166 17.38 -0.73 9.92
CA LEU A 166 16.77 -0.26 11.16
C LEU A 166 17.18 -1.13 12.37
N ARG A 167 17.33 -2.45 12.16
CA ARG A 167 17.74 -3.42 13.19
C ARG A 167 19.26 -3.59 13.33
N SER A 168 20.05 -2.91 12.50
CA SER A 168 21.52 -2.99 12.59
C SER A 168 22.03 -2.50 13.94
N THR A 169 23.19 -3.01 14.39
CA THR A 169 23.77 -2.68 15.70
C THR A 169 24.11 -1.20 15.87
N ASP A 170 24.41 -0.53 14.75
CA ASP A 170 24.79 0.88 14.72
C ASP A 170 23.58 1.82 14.49
N SER A 171 22.38 1.23 14.36
CA SER A 171 21.13 1.96 14.26
C SER A 171 20.68 2.45 15.64
N PRO A 172 20.16 3.68 15.75
CA PRO A 172 19.50 4.17 16.97
C PRO A 172 18.13 3.52 17.19
N GLY A 173 17.76 2.52 16.40
CA GLY A 173 16.46 1.87 16.45
C GLY A 173 15.33 2.73 15.92
N SER A 174 15.62 3.81 15.20
CA SER A 174 14.62 4.69 14.60
C SER A 174 14.95 5.02 13.13
N GLY A 175 13.90 5.23 12.34
CA GLY A 175 14.04 5.53 10.92
C GLY A 175 12.70 5.81 10.26
N GLN A 176 12.74 6.01 8.94
CA GLN A 176 11.55 6.18 8.13
C GLN A 176 11.72 5.56 6.75
N ILE A 177 10.62 5.09 6.18
CA ILE A 177 10.52 4.65 4.80
C ILE A 177 9.36 5.37 4.13
N SER A 178 9.54 5.78 2.88
CA SER A 178 8.55 6.53 2.11
C SER A 178 8.25 5.84 0.78
N LEU A 179 6.96 5.77 0.46
CA LEU A 179 6.42 5.43 -0.85
C LEU A 179 6.00 6.74 -1.54
N GLU A 180 6.69 7.10 -2.63
CA GLU A 180 6.44 8.32 -3.40
C GLU A 180 5.88 7.97 -4.78
N PHE A 181 4.73 8.53 -5.13
CA PHE A 181 4.19 8.53 -6.49
C PHE A 181 4.59 9.80 -7.23
N PHE A 182 4.99 9.64 -8.49
CA PHE A 182 5.46 10.75 -9.31
C PHE A 182 4.96 10.65 -10.76
N GLN A 183 5.13 11.73 -11.51
CA GLN A 183 5.00 11.74 -12.97
C GLN A 183 6.35 12.11 -13.59
N ARG A 184 6.64 11.59 -14.77
CA ARG A 184 7.81 12.03 -15.55
C ARG A 184 7.38 13.13 -16.50
N LYS A 185 8.07 14.28 -16.42
CA LYS A 185 7.92 15.32 -17.44
C LYS A 185 8.74 14.94 -18.66
N LYS A 186 8.16 15.04 -19.86
CA LYS A 186 8.91 14.92 -21.13
C LYS A 186 10.02 15.96 -21.12
N SER A 187 11.25 15.50 -20.97
CA SER A 187 12.42 16.36 -21.05
C SER A 187 12.79 16.59 -22.51
N ARG A 188 13.23 17.81 -22.82
CA ARG A 188 13.96 18.08 -24.06
C ARG A 188 15.43 17.77 -23.79
N TRP A 189 16.04 16.98 -24.67
CA TRP A 189 17.48 16.71 -24.65
C TRP A 189 18.27 18.03 -24.52
N PRO A 190 19.30 18.13 -23.66
CA PRO A 190 20.08 17.04 -23.02
C PRO A 190 19.72 16.69 -21.56
N PHE A 191 18.60 17.15 -21.02
CA PHE A 191 18.29 16.94 -19.60
C PHE A 191 17.60 15.59 -19.33
N GLN A 192 17.85 15.00 -18.16
CA GLN A 192 17.13 13.81 -17.70
C GLN A 192 15.63 14.13 -17.50
N PRO A 193 14.72 13.19 -17.73
CA PRO A 193 13.31 13.34 -17.38
C PRO A 193 13.17 13.72 -15.90
N GLU A 194 12.48 14.83 -15.65
CA GLU A 194 12.20 15.33 -14.29
C GLU A 194 11.08 14.49 -13.68
N CYS A 195 11.30 13.95 -12.48
CA CYS A 195 10.28 13.26 -11.69
C CYS A 195 9.59 14.25 -10.76
N ILE A 196 8.29 14.48 -10.99
CA ILE A 196 7.48 15.42 -10.21
C ILE A 196 6.60 14.61 -9.26
N PRO A 197 6.89 14.61 -7.94
CA PRO A 197 6.06 13.90 -6.97
C PRO A 197 4.67 14.55 -6.88
N TRP A 198 3.65 13.73 -6.67
CA TRP A 198 2.28 14.18 -6.44
C TRP A 198 1.64 13.59 -5.18
N GLU A 199 2.19 12.49 -4.65
CA GLU A 199 1.73 11.89 -3.40
C GLU A 199 2.86 11.12 -2.72
N VAL A 200 2.99 11.28 -1.40
CA VAL A 200 4.03 10.65 -0.56
C VAL A 200 3.40 10.07 0.69
N TRP A 201 3.68 8.80 0.98
CA TRP A 201 3.30 8.12 2.21
C TRP A 201 4.55 7.74 2.98
N THR A 202 4.75 8.35 4.15
CA THR A 202 5.92 8.11 5.01
C THR A 202 5.50 7.34 6.25
N VAL A 203 6.23 6.27 6.55
CA VAL A 203 6.13 5.52 7.81
C VAL A 203 7.39 5.77 8.61
N ARG A 204 7.27 6.52 9.71
CA ARG A 204 8.29 6.68 10.76
C ARG A 204 8.14 5.56 11.78
N LEU A 205 9.26 4.94 12.13
CA LEU A 205 9.31 3.77 12.99
C LEU A 205 10.34 3.94 14.08
N GLU A 206 9.96 3.53 15.28
CA GLU A 206 10.83 3.36 16.44
C GLU A 206 10.74 1.91 16.96
N LEU A 207 11.89 1.27 17.13
CA LEU A 207 11.99 -0.10 17.64
C LEU A 207 11.88 -0.11 19.14
N ILE A 208 10.94 -0.90 19.65
CA ILE A 208 10.82 -1.18 21.09
C ILE A 208 11.40 -2.55 21.42
N LYS A 209 11.92 -2.68 22.65
CA LYS A 209 12.37 -3.96 23.21
C LYS A 209 11.30 -4.50 24.14
N LEU A 210 10.94 -5.77 23.94
CA LEU A 210 9.99 -6.50 24.77
C LEU A 210 10.75 -7.56 25.56
N ALA A 211 10.58 -7.56 26.87
CA ALA A 211 11.35 -8.40 27.79
C ALA A 211 10.77 -9.81 27.94
N THR A 212 9.45 -9.94 27.78
CA THR A 212 8.75 -11.22 28.01
C THR A 212 7.88 -11.63 26.82
N GLU A 213 7.60 -12.93 26.70
CA GLU A 213 6.67 -13.42 25.66
C GLU A 213 5.24 -12.93 25.89
N HIS A 214 4.86 -12.67 27.15
CA HIS A 214 3.57 -12.10 27.46
C HIS A 214 3.42 -10.67 26.91
N GLU A 215 4.46 -9.83 27.08
CA GLU A 215 4.50 -8.50 26.47
C GLU A 215 4.49 -8.56 24.95
N ARG A 216 5.19 -9.54 24.35
CA ARG A 216 5.15 -9.78 22.91
C ARG A 216 3.74 -10.09 22.44
N GLN A 217 3.03 -10.99 23.11
CA GLN A 217 1.65 -11.33 22.70
C GLN A 217 0.72 -10.10 22.77
N ILE A 218 0.81 -9.30 23.83
CA ILE A 218 0.05 -8.04 23.93
C ILE A 218 0.43 -7.06 22.81
N CYS A 219 1.72 -6.99 22.45
CA CYS A 219 2.19 -6.13 21.36
C CYS A 219 1.67 -6.59 19.99
N ARG A 220 1.58 -7.91 19.74
CA ARG A 220 1.02 -8.47 18.49
C ARG A 220 -0.42 -7.99 18.26
N GLU A 221 -1.24 -8.02 19.30
CA GLU A 221 -2.64 -7.56 19.27
C GLU A 221 -2.72 -6.03 19.09
N LYS A 222 -1.99 -5.26 19.90
CA LYS A 222 -1.99 -3.79 19.84
C LYS A 222 -1.53 -3.23 18.50
N VAL A 223 -0.52 -3.87 17.88
CA VAL A 223 -0.05 -3.47 16.55
C VAL A 223 -1.10 -3.81 15.49
N GLY A 224 -1.84 -4.91 15.63
CA GLY A 224 -2.97 -5.23 14.75
C GLY A 224 -4.10 -4.19 14.81
N ASP A 225 -4.45 -3.72 16.01
CA ASP A 225 -5.43 -2.64 16.20
C ASP A 225 -4.92 -1.32 15.59
N LEU A 226 -3.66 -0.96 15.87
CA LEU A 226 -3.02 0.23 15.30
C LEU A 226 -3.05 0.23 13.76
N LEU A 227 -2.71 -0.90 13.14
CA LEU A 227 -2.72 -1.04 11.68
C LEU A 227 -4.15 -0.97 11.13
N THR A 228 -5.13 -1.50 11.85
CA THR A 228 -6.55 -1.36 11.48
C THR A 228 -6.93 0.11 11.32
N ASP A 229 -6.59 0.94 12.30
CA ASP A 229 -6.86 2.37 12.23
C ASP A 229 -6.14 3.04 11.05
N LYS A 230 -4.89 2.64 10.76
CA LYS A 230 -4.14 3.18 9.60
C LYS A 230 -4.76 2.77 8.26
N ILE A 231 -5.21 1.53 8.12
CA ILE A 231 -5.87 1.07 6.89
C ILE A 231 -7.20 1.80 6.68
N LEU A 232 -8.01 1.96 7.73
CA LEU A 232 -9.24 2.74 7.65
C LEU A 232 -8.96 4.21 7.29
N TYR A 233 -7.95 4.82 7.88
CA TYR A 233 -7.52 6.17 7.50
C TYR A 233 -7.08 6.25 6.02
N ILE A 234 -6.36 5.25 5.51
CA ILE A 234 -6.03 5.19 4.07
C ILE A 234 -7.33 5.23 3.25
N THR A 235 -8.31 4.38 3.56
CA THR A 235 -9.58 4.35 2.81
C THR A 235 -10.31 5.70 2.85
N GLU A 236 -10.25 6.42 3.97
CA GLU A 236 -10.81 7.77 4.10
C GLU A 236 -10.10 8.78 3.20
N VAL A 237 -8.76 8.80 3.23
CA VAL A 237 -7.95 9.68 2.37
C VAL A 237 -8.18 9.39 0.89
N MET A 238 -8.30 8.11 0.52
CA MET A 238 -8.55 7.70 -0.87
C MET A 238 -9.90 8.18 -1.40
N ASN A 239 -10.87 8.41 -0.51
CA ASN A 239 -12.20 8.91 -0.87
C ASN A 239 -12.27 10.43 -1.07
N ARG A 240 -11.22 11.18 -0.70
CA ARG A 240 -11.18 12.64 -0.87
C ARG A 240 -11.07 13.01 -2.35
N HIS A 241 -11.57 14.20 -2.73
CA HIS A 241 -11.48 14.74 -4.10
C HIS A 241 -10.11 15.35 -4.40
N ASP A 242 -9.12 14.53 -4.15
CA ASP A 242 -7.72 14.87 -4.18
C ASP A 242 -7.20 14.66 -5.61
N TYR A 243 -6.32 15.55 -6.10
CA TYR A 243 -5.69 15.40 -7.42
C TYR A 243 -5.16 13.97 -7.66
N ILE A 244 -5.45 13.41 -8.82
CA ILE A 244 -4.84 12.19 -9.34
C ILE A 244 -4.43 12.45 -10.79
N PRO A 245 -3.25 11.97 -11.25
CA PRO A 245 -2.86 12.11 -12.64
C PRO A 245 -3.94 11.57 -13.58
N LYS A 246 -4.29 12.33 -14.62
CA LYS A 246 -5.23 11.85 -15.65
C LYS A 246 -4.59 10.72 -16.45
N VAL A 247 -5.43 9.82 -16.97
CA VAL A 247 -4.96 8.79 -17.90
C VAL A 247 -4.48 9.46 -19.21
N PRO A 248 -3.23 9.23 -19.62
CA PRO A 248 -2.66 9.88 -20.80
C PRO A 248 -2.98 9.10 -22.09
N SER A 249 -2.48 9.61 -23.22
CA SER A 249 -2.45 8.85 -24.47
C SER A 249 -1.52 7.63 -24.37
N GLN A 250 -1.65 6.66 -25.30
CA GLN A 250 -0.79 5.47 -25.31
C GLN A 250 0.71 5.82 -25.36
N ALA A 251 1.08 6.87 -26.10
CA ALA A 251 2.47 7.31 -26.26
C ALA A 251 3.06 8.00 -25.02
N GLU A 252 2.24 8.25 -24.00
CA GLU A 252 2.60 8.97 -22.77
C GLU A 252 2.29 8.16 -21.52
N LEU A 253 1.81 6.92 -21.68
CA LEU A 253 1.40 6.04 -20.60
C LEU A 253 2.54 5.78 -19.61
N ASP A 254 3.76 5.61 -20.12
CA ASP A 254 4.99 5.36 -19.35
C ASP A 254 5.50 6.59 -18.57
N LEU A 255 4.89 7.76 -18.77
CA LEU A 255 5.18 8.97 -18.02
C LEU A 255 4.36 9.05 -16.72
N ILE A 256 3.28 8.30 -16.63
CA ILE A 256 2.32 8.35 -15.52
C ILE A 256 2.24 7.00 -14.81
N PHE A 257 2.29 5.90 -15.56
CA PHE A 257 2.16 4.53 -15.07
C PHE A 257 3.42 3.70 -15.34
N ASP A 258 3.70 2.77 -14.44
CA ASP A 258 4.71 1.74 -14.68
C ASP A 258 4.11 0.67 -15.60
N THR A 259 4.67 0.55 -16.81
CA THR A 259 4.22 -0.39 -17.83
C THR A 259 4.91 -1.76 -17.75
N SER A 260 5.91 -1.91 -16.87
CA SER A 260 6.77 -3.10 -16.77
C SER A 260 6.11 -4.27 -16.04
N TYR A 261 5.11 -4.01 -15.20
CA TYR A 261 4.35 -5.06 -14.53
C TYR A 261 3.43 -5.78 -15.54
N PRO A 262 3.45 -7.13 -15.60
CA PRO A 262 2.73 -7.87 -16.62
C PRO A 262 1.21 -7.94 -16.38
N ASP A 263 0.80 -7.90 -15.12
CA ASP A 263 -0.54 -8.23 -14.63
C ASP A 263 -1.33 -7.01 -14.13
N ILE A 264 -0.63 -5.99 -13.66
CA ILE A 264 -1.19 -4.73 -13.16
C ILE A 264 -0.48 -3.52 -13.77
N GLN A 265 -1.00 -2.33 -13.49
CA GLN A 265 -0.47 -1.07 -13.97
C GLN A 265 -0.50 0.00 -12.87
N PRO A 266 0.48 -0.02 -11.95
CA PRO A 266 0.60 1.00 -10.91
C PRO A 266 0.98 2.36 -11.51
N TYR A 267 0.58 3.45 -10.85
CA TYR A 267 1.23 4.74 -11.08
C TYR A 267 2.74 4.60 -10.85
N LEU A 268 3.54 5.43 -11.51
CA LEU A 268 4.98 5.45 -11.24
C LEU A 268 5.25 5.74 -9.77
N PHE A 269 6.01 4.86 -9.13
CA PHE A 269 6.35 4.97 -7.71
C PHE A 269 7.82 4.66 -7.46
N LYS A 270 8.33 5.11 -6.32
CA LYS A 270 9.63 4.71 -5.78
C LYS A 270 9.55 4.59 -4.27
N LEU A 271 10.38 3.73 -3.71
CA LEU A 271 10.60 3.65 -2.27
C LEU A 271 11.96 4.24 -1.91
N SER A 272 12.03 4.86 -0.74
CA SER A 272 13.29 5.35 -0.17
C SER A 272 13.21 5.31 1.34
N PHE A 273 14.33 5.05 2.01
CA PHE A 273 14.38 5.03 3.47
C PHE A 273 15.62 5.71 4.02
N THR A 274 15.51 6.13 5.28
CA THR A 274 16.60 6.71 6.06
C THR A 274 16.50 6.18 7.49
N THR A 275 17.58 5.69 8.05
CA THR A 275 17.72 5.49 9.50
C THR A 275 18.31 6.76 10.11
N SER A 276 17.86 7.15 11.30
CA SER A 276 18.57 8.20 12.04
C SER A 276 20.00 7.68 12.25
N SER A 277 21.05 8.46 11.95
CA SER A 277 22.38 8.12 12.48
C SER A 277 22.59 8.91 13.77
N PRO A 278 23.46 8.47 14.70
CA PRO A 278 24.04 9.41 15.62
C PRO A 278 24.74 10.48 14.78
N SER A 279 24.36 11.74 14.97
CA SER A 279 24.88 12.88 14.24
C SER A 279 26.37 13.06 14.53
N THR A 280 27.23 12.65 13.59
CA THR A 280 28.50 13.33 13.38
C THR A 280 28.38 14.12 12.08
N THR A 281 28.38 15.44 12.24
CA THR A 281 28.39 16.44 11.17
C THR A 281 29.38 16.06 10.08
N THR A 282 28.91 15.76 8.87
CA THR A 282 29.56 16.11 7.59
C THR A 282 28.53 15.93 6.48
N MET A 283 28.28 17.00 5.72
CA MET A 283 27.44 16.94 4.53
C MET A 283 27.98 15.92 3.53
N GLY A 284 27.17 14.93 3.17
CA GLY A 284 27.53 13.91 2.20
C GLY A 284 26.29 13.33 1.54
N ASN A 285 25.98 13.82 0.34
CA ASN A 285 24.94 13.29 -0.54
C ASN A 285 25.11 11.78 -0.71
N THR A 286 24.27 10.98 -0.06
CA THR A 286 24.17 9.55 -0.39
C THR A 286 23.25 9.40 -1.59
N MET A 287 23.75 9.76 -2.77
CA MET A 287 23.37 9.04 -3.98
C MET A 287 24.17 7.74 -3.98
N LYS A 288 23.62 6.65 -3.44
CA LYS A 288 24.06 5.30 -3.85
C LYS A 288 23.43 4.98 -5.20
N LYS A 289 23.86 5.73 -6.20
CA LYS A 289 23.70 5.40 -7.61
C LYS A 289 24.89 4.51 -7.94
N LEU A 290 24.63 3.24 -8.20
CA LEU A 290 25.57 2.32 -8.86
C LEU A 290 26.06 3.02 -10.14
N ILE A 291 27.29 3.54 -10.14
CA ILE A 291 27.95 4.11 -11.30
C ILE A 291 29.27 3.38 -11.50
N ARG A 292 29.37 2.74 -12.67
CA ARG A 292 30.57 2.35 -13.41
C ARG A 292 31.58 1.43 -12.70
N GLU A 293 31.46 0.15 -13.04
CA GLU A 293 32.63 -0.59 -13.53
C GLU A 293 32.33 -1.12 -14.92
N THR A 294 32.61 -0.28 -15.93
CA THR A 294 32.96 -0.77 -17.27
C THR A 294 33.82 0.30 -17.93
N LEU A 295 34.97 -0.13 -18.44
CA LEU A 295 35.98 0.57 -19.24
C LEU A 295 37.08 1.30 -18.43
N SER A 296 38.23 0.66 -18.23
CA SER A 296 39.38 0.77 -19.16
C SER A 296 40.68 0.19 -18.54
N ILE A 297 41.15 -0.94 -19.08
CA ILE A 297 42.42 -1.10 -19.81
C ILE A 297 42.11 -2.05 -20.97
#